data_AF-A0A920JI27-F1
#
_entry.id   AF-A0A920JI27-F1
#
_cell.length_a   1.000
_cell.length_b   1.000
_cell.length_c   1.000
_cell.angle_alpha   90.00
_cell.angle_beta   90.00
_cell.angle_gamma   90.00
#
_symmetry.space_group_name_H-M   'P 1'
#
loop_
_entity.id
_entity.type
_entity.pdbx_description
1 polymer ?
#
loop_
_entity_poly.entity_id
_entity_poly.type
_entity_poly.pdbx_seq_one_letter_code
_entity_poly.pdbx_strand_id
1 'polypeptide(L)'
;MVEINLDNHFYYLYKYKGPPFVGFFVRGIFSFLFIFSVVKIFRILTILSLFLSMLFESRLSGREFDMKSELKRLAALDTFPNNKGFYNIQGIQFYKDRMKKVKTESDLYFAHFDLAYQYLCSGYIDSALMHYDLVPQQMWDNAFMSDPHHYDKFMYQALCHLRDGEQRNCQDNHNEFSCIMPLSKPAFHIDKKGSSKAIEYYKRSLKRFPNNHKARWF
;
A
#
# COMPACT_ATOMS: atom_id res chain seq x y z
N MET A 1 52.22 22.23 -42.79
CA MET A 1 51.18 21.93 -43.81
C MET A 1 50.29 23.18 -43.86
N VAL A 2 50.87 24.33 -44.21
CA VAL A 2 50.95 24.94 -45.55
C VAL A 2 49.55 25.12 -46.16
N GLU A 3 49.08 26.36 -46.09
CA GLU A 3 47.99 26.96 -46.87
C GLU A 3 48.11 26.63 -48.35
N ILE A 4 47.04 26.85 -49.13
CA ILE A 4 46.98 27.39 -50.51
C ILE A 4 45.51 27.20 -50.91
N ASN A 5 44.68 28.23 -50.85
CA ASN A 5 44.55 29.38 -51.75
C ASN A 5 43.95 29.01 -53.12
N LEU A 6 43.00 29.85 -53.47
CA LEU A 6 42.05 29.84 -54.57
C LEU A 6 42.71 30.14 -55.92
N ASP A 7 41.88 29.92 -56.93
CA ASP A 7 41.87 30.52 -58.27
C ASP A 7 42.62 29.79 -59.39
N ASN A 8 41.83 29.47 -60.42
CA ASN A 8 42.10 29.57 -61.85
C ASN A 8 40.98 28.80 -62.58
N HIS A 9 40.35 29.23 -63.66
CA HIS A 9 40.39 30.45 -64.47
C HIS A 9 39.38 30.22 -65.62
N PHE A 10 39.08 31.30 -66.34
CA PHE A 10 38.68 31.40 -67.76
C PHE A 10 37.21 31.69 -68.15
N TYR A 11 37.16 32.75 -68.95
CA TYR A 11 36.08 33.50 -69.59
C TYR A 11 35.48 32.76 -70.80
N TYR A 12 34.23 33.06 -71.19
CA TYR A 12 33.89 33.92 -72.34
C TYR A 12 32.37 34.08 -72.57
N LEU A 13 32.04 35.25 -73.13
CA LEU A 13 30.75 35.88 -73.38
C LEU A 13 29.84 35.15 -74.39
N TYR A 14 28.51 35.26 -74.20
CA TYR A 14 27.59 35.55 -75.32
C TYR A 14 26.45 36.49 -74.91
N LYS A 15 26.15 37.42 -75.81
CA LYS A 15 25.27 38.58 -75.70
C LYS A 15 23.99 38.29 -76.48
N TYR A 16 22.80 38.47 -75.90
CA TYR A 16 21.55 38.54 -76.66
C TYR A 16 20.63 39.65 -76.10
N LYS A 17 20.06 40.46 -76.99
CA LYS A 17 19.25 41.66 -76.70
C LYS A 17 17.80 41.48 -77.21
N GLY A 18 16.84 41.93 -76.39
CA GLY A 18 15.55 42.53 -76.80
C GLY A 18 14.28 41.74 -76.42
N PRO A 19 13.08 42.38 -76.36
CA PRO A 19 12.69 43.72 -75.88
C PRO A 19 11.56 43.65 -74.79
N PRO A 20 11.05 44.77 -74.24
CA PRO A 20 10.27 44.81 -72.99
C PRO A 20 8.75 44.81 -73.22
N PHE A 21 7.97 44.23 -72.29
CA PHE A 21 6.52 44.49 -72.23
C PHE A 21 5.96 44.47 -70.80
N VAL A 22 5.08 45.45 -70.58
CA VAL A 22 4.43 45.91 -69.35
C VAL A 22 3.35 44.94 -68.85
N GLY A 23 3.12 44.84 -67.53
CA GLY A 23 2.00 44.03 -67.00
C GLY A 23 1.74 44.09 -65.49
N PHE A 24 1.11 45.18 -65.05
CA PHE A 24 0.07 45.31 -64.01
C PHE A 24 0.11 44.55 -62.66
N PHE A 25 0.21 45.41 -61.63
CA PHE A 25 -0.38 45.35 -60.28
C PHE A 25 -1.76 44.65 -60.19
N VAL A 26 -1.96 43.87 -59.10
CA VAL A 26 -3.20 43.61 -58.30
C VAL A 26 -3.24 42.14 -57.86
N ARG A 27 -2.70 41.82 -56.68
CA ARG A 27 -2.97 40.54 -55.96
C ARG A 27 -2.61 40.51 -54.46
N GLY A 28 -2.43 41.68 -53.80
CA GLY A 28 -1.81 41.74 -52.47
C GLY A 28 -2.71 41.89 -51.24
N ILE A 29 -3.96 42.35 -51.36
CA ILE A 29 -4.69 42.90 -50.20
C ILE A 29 -5.75 41.94 -49.61
N PHE A 30 -6.40 41.10 -50.42
CA PHE A 30 -7.44 40.17 -49.94
C PHE A 30 -6.89 38.94 -49.20
N SER A 31 -5.65 38.54 -49.46
CA SER A 31 -5.03 37.36 -48.80
C SER A 31 -4.63 37.65 -47.35
N PHE A 32 -4.21 38.89 -47.06
CA PHE A 32 -3.67 39.25 -45.74
C PHE A 32 -4.76 39.31 -44.67
N LEU A 33 -5.91 39.94 -44.95
CA LEU A 33 -7.02 40.06 -43.99
C LEU A 33 -7.66 38.71 -43.63
N PHE A 34 -7.70 37.77 -44.57
CA PHE A 34 -8.23 36.42 -44.34
C PHE A 34 -7.32 35.60 -43.41
N ILE A 35 -5.99 35.68 -43.59
CA ILE A 35 -5.01 34.99 -42.75
C ILE A 35 -5.06 35.52 -41.31
N PHE A 36 -5.20 36.84 -41.11
CA PHE A 36 -5.34 37.42 -39.76
C PHE A 36 -6.62 36.95 -39.04
N SER A 37 -7.72 36.77 -39.77
CA SER A 37 -8.99 36.26 -39.23
C SER A 37 -8.89 34.78 -38.85
N VAL A 38 -8.29 33.96 -39.72
CA VAL A 38 -8.08 32.53 -39.47
C VAL A 38 -7.14 32.30 -38.28
N VAL A 39 -6.03 33.04 -38.16
CA VAL A 39 -5.11 32.94 -37.02
C VAL A 39 -5.79 33.34 -35.70
N LYS A 40 -6.68 34.34 -35.70
CA LYS A 40 -7.49 34.70 -34.52
C LYS A 40 -8.47 33.59 -34.13
N ILE A 41 -9.14 32.97 -35.10
CA ILE A 41 -10.05 31.84 -34.85
C ILE A 41 -9.28 30.64 -34.28
N PHE A 42 -8.12 30.29 -34.85
CA PHE A 42 -7.27 29.23 -34.32
C PHE A 42 -6.80 29.51 -32.88
N ARG A 43 -6.46 30.76 -32.56
CA ARG A 43 -6.11 31.18 -31.19
C ARG A 43 -7.29 31.06 -30.21
N ILE A 44 -8.49 31.46 -30.64
CA ILE A 44 -9.70 31.34 -29.80
C ILE A 44 -10.03 29.86 -29.55
N LEU A 45 -9.96 29.01 -30.58
CA LEU A 45 -10.22 27.58 -30.45
C LEU A 45 -9.19 26.87 -29.56
N THR A 46 -7.92 27.25 -29.62
CA THR A 46 -6.88 26.71 -28.73
C THR A 46 -7.10 27.15 -27.28
N ILE A 47 -7.45 28.42 -27.02
CA ILE A 47 -7.78 28.89 -25.67
C ILE A 47 -9.02 28.18 -25.13
N LEU A 48 -10.07 28.01 -25.95
CA LEU A 48 -11.28 27.32 -25.56
C LEU A 48 -11.02 25.85 -25.24
N SER A 49 -10.16 25.18 -26.02
CA SER A 49 -9.74 23.80 -25.78
C SER A 49 -8.93 23.67 -24.49
N LEU A 50 -8.02 24.60 -24.20
CA LEU A 50 -7.25 24.64 -22.95
C LEU A 50 -8.15 24.91 -21.73
N PHE A 51 -9.17 25.75 -21.89
CA PHE A 51 -10.14 26.02 -20.85
C PHE A 51 -11.04 24.79 -20.59
N LEU A 52 -11.48 24.11 -21.65
CA LEU A 52 -12.23 22.85 -21.54
C LEU A 52 -11.40 21.75 -20.87
N SER A 53 -10.10 21.66 -21.15
CA SER A 53 -9.22 20.68 -20.50
C SER A 53 -9.01 20.99 -19.02
N MET A 54 -8.87 22.27 -18.62
CA MET A 54 -8.83 22.64 -17.20
C MET A 54 -10.14 22.32 -16.46
N LEU A 55 -11.30 22.55 -17.09
CA LEU A 55 -12.61 22.18 -16.52
C LEU A 55 -12.79 20.65 -16.42
N PHE A 56 -12.17 19.88 -17.31
CA PHE A 56 -12.17 18.42 -17.25
C PHE A 56 -11.23 17.89 -16.15
N GLU A 57 -10.03 18.46 -16.01
CA GLU A 57 -9.09 18.09 -14.95
C GLU A 57 -9.64 18.41 -13.55
N SER A 58 -10.29 19.56 -13.38
CA SER A 58 -10.96 19.90 -12.10
C SER A 58 -12.10 18.95 -11.75
N ARG A 59 -12.83 18.38 -12.72
CA ARG A 59 -13.81 17.32 -12.47
C ARG A 59 -13.20 15.97 -12.09
N LEU A 60 -12.03 15.63 -12.63
CA LEU A 60 -11.30 14.41 -12.28
C LEU A 60 -10.62 14.51 -10.91
N SER A 61 -10.09 15.70 -10.59
CA SER A 61 -9.48 16.03 -9.29
C SER A 61 -10.50 16.11 -8.14
N GLY A 62 -11.80 16.19 -8.43
CA GLY A 62 -12.86 16.37 -7.45
C GLY A 62 -13.47 15.08 -6.86
N ARG A 63 -13.03 13.90 -7.30
CA ARG A 63 -13.41 12.65 -6.60
C ARG A 63 -12.44 12.45 -5.44
N GLU A 64 -12.82 12.99 -4.28
CA GLU A 64 -12.19 12.65 -3.01
C GLU A 64 -12.10 11.12 -2.89
N PHE A 65 -10.88 10.61 -2.84
CA PHE A 65 -10.65 9.17 -2.74
C PHE A 65 -11.11 8.70 -1.36
N ASP A 66 -12.28 8.04 -1.32
CA ASP A 66 -12.76 7.41 -0.09
C ASP A 66 -12.16 6.01 0.05
N MET A 67 -11.11 5.91 0.86
CA MET A 67 -10.45 4.64 1.19
C MET A 67 -11.44 3.60 1.72
N LYS A 68 -12.48 3.99 2.49
CA LYS A 68 -13.45 3.04 3.04
C LYS A 68 -14.29 2.42 1.93
N SER A 69 -14.80 3.23 1.01
CA SER A 69 -15.54 2.76 -0.15
C SER A 69 -14.67 1.92 -1.07
N GLU A 70 -13.41 2.31 -1.30
CA GLU A 70 -12.49 1.56 -2.12
C GLU A 70 -12.14 0.20 -1.52
N LEU A 71 -11.82 0.15 -0.22
CA LEU A 71 -11.57 -1.11 0.48
C LEU A 71 -12.81 -2.01 0.48
N LYS A 72 -14.02 -1.45 0.63
CA LYS A 72 -15.26 -2.23 0.54
C LYS A 72 -15.46 -2.82 -0.87
N ARG A 73 -15.14 -2.05 -1.91
CA ARG A 73 -15.19 -2.50 -3.31
C ARG A 73 -14.18 -3.63 -3.55
N LEU A 74 -12.94 -3.46 -3.10
CA LEU A 74 -11.88 -4.46 -3.24
C LEU A 74 -12.18 -5.74 -2.46
N ALA A 75 -12.73 -5.63 -1.24
CA ALA A 75 -13.09 -6.78 -0.41
C ALA A 75 -14.13 -7.71 -1.07
N ALA A 76 -14.96 -7.19 -1.99
CA ALA A 76 -15.89 -8.03 -2.75
C ALA A 76 -15.22 -8.81 -3.89
N LEU A 77 -14.07 -8.31 -4.40
CA LEU A 77 -13.26 -8.98 -5.42
C LEU A 77 -12.29 -9.97 -4.80
N ASP A 78 -11.82 -9.67 -3.60
CA ASP A 78 -10.94 -10.50 -2.80
C ASP A 78 -11.79 -11.56 -2.08
N THR A 79 -12.18 -12.62 -2.79
CA THR A 79 -12.87 -13.77 -2.21
C THR A 79 -12.09 -15.05 -2.48
N PHE A 80 -11.78 -15.79 -1.41
CA PHE A 80 -11.20 -17.13 -1.48
C PHE A 80 -12.25 -18.15 -1.03
N PRO A 81 -13.27 -18.46 -1.87
CA PRO A 81 -14.40 -19.32 -1.46
C PRO A 81 -13.96 -20.72 -1.01
N ASN A 82 -12.84 -21.20 -1.53
CA ASN A 82 -12.25 -22.50 -1.19
C ASN A 82 -11.33 -22.45 0.03
N ASN A 83 -11.06 -21.26 0.59
CA ASN A 83 -10.22 -21.07 1.76
C ASN A 83 -10.92 -20.15 2.78
N LYS A 84 -11.97 -20.68 3.41
CA LYS A 84 -12.80 -19.96 4.39
C LYS A 84 -12.03 -19.51 5.64
N GLY A 85 -10.84 -20.06 5.88
CA GLY A 85 -9.93 -19.65 6.95
C GLY A 85 -8.92 -18.57 6.54
N PHE A 86 -8.91 -18.13 5.28
CA PHE A 86 -7.93 -17.17 4.77
C PHE A 86 -8.08 -15.78 5.41
N TYR A 87 -9.33 -15.28 5.48
CA TYR A 87 -9.61 -14.03 6.16
C TYR A 87 -9.81 -14.28 7.64
N ASN A 88 -8.97 -13.73 8.51
CA ASN A 88 -8.99 -14.04 9.94
C ASN A 88 -10.38 -13.86 10.58
N ILE A 89 -11.14 -12.81 10.19
CA ILE A 89 -12.51 -12.59 10.70
C ILE A 89 -13.48 -13.69 10.26
N GLN A 90 -13.41 -14.13 8.99
CA GLN A 90 -14.22 -15.26 8.51
C GLN A 90 -13.72 -16.58 9.09
N GLY A 91 -12.41 -16.67 9.32
CA GLY A 91 -11.72 -17.75 10.01
C GLY A 91 -12.29 -18.00 11.40
N ILE A 92 -12.55 -16.94 12.18
CA ILE A 92 -13.22 -17.07 13.49
C ILE A 92 -14.52 -17.88 13.37
N GLN A 93 -15.38 -17.55 12.41
CA GLN A 93 -16.64 -18.27 12.22
C GLN A 93 -16.40 -19.71 11.74
N PHE A 94 -15.47 -19.90 10.79
CA PHE A 94 -15.08 -21.21 10.29
C PHE A 94 -14.59 -22.15 11.41
N TYR A 95 -13.67 -21.67 12.27
CA TYR A 95 -13.14 -22.47 13.37
C TYR A 95 -14.16 -22.68 14.49
N LYS A 96 -15.05 -21.71 14.77
CA LYS A 96 -16.20 -21.93 15.66
C LYS A 96 -17.11 -23.05 15.16
N ASP A 97 -17.40 -23.11 13.86
CA ASP A 97 -18.23 -24.17 13.29
C ASP A 97 -17.53 -25.52 13.25
N ARG A 98 -16.19 -25.52 13.08
CA ARG A 98 -15.36 -26.73 13.20
C ARG A 98 -15.35 -27.26 14.64
N MET A 99 -15.24 -26.38 15.64
CA MET A 99 -15.29 -26.75 17.06
C MET A 99 -16.57 -27.50 17.44
N LYS A 100 -17.72 -27.13 16.86
CA LYS A 100 -19.00 -27.84 17.10
C LYS A 100 -19.00 -29.30 16.65
N LYS A 101 -18.07 -29.70 15.77
CA LYS A 101 -17.96 -31.05 15.20
C LYS A 101 -16.89 -31.91 15.87
N VAL A 102 -16.16 -31.34 16.83
CA VAL A 102 -15.14 -32.04 17.59
C VAL A 102 -15.77 -33.16 18.42
N LYS A 103 -15.11 -34.32 18.44
CA LYS A 103 -15.60 -35.51 19.15
C LYS A 103 -14.72 -35.93 20.32
N THR A 104 -13.46 -35.52 20.33
CA THR A 104 -12.49 -35.91 21.37
C THR A 104 -12.01 -34.68 22.12
N GLU A 105 -11.62 -34.86 23.39
CA GLU A 105 -11.04 -33.78 24.19
C GLU A 105 -9.74 -33.27 23.57
N SER A 106 -8.89 -34.16 23.05
CA SER A 106 -7.65 -33.77 22.36
C SER A 106 -7.91 -32.85 21.18
N ASP A 107 -8.88 -33.19 20.32
CA ASP A 107 -9.25 -32.36 19.17
C ASP A 107 -9.84 -31.01 19.60
N LEU A 108 -10.51 -30.95 20.75
CA LEU A 108 -11.12 -29.71 21.27
C LEU A 108 -10.04 -28.70 21.61
N TYR A 109 -8.96 -29.16 22.25
CA TYR A 109 -7.87 -28.29 22.66
C TYR A 109 -7.08 -27.75 21.46
N PHE A 110 -6.83 -28.56 20.42
CA PHE A 110 -6.27 -28.05 19.17
C PHE A 110 -7.20 -27.04 18.50
N ALA A 111 -8.51 -27.26 18.54
CA ALA A 111 -9.46 -26.31 17.99
C ALA A 111 -9.50 -24.98 18.77
N HIS A 112 -9.28 -24.99 20.09
CA HIS A 112 -9.06 -23.77 20.87
C HIS A 112 -7.81 -23.02 20.43
N PHE A 113 -6.70 -23.71 20.18
CA PHE A 113 -5.48 -23.11 19.66
C PHE A 113 -5.71 -22.42 18.31
N ASP A 114 -6.32 -23.12 17.35
CA ASP A 114 -6.59 -22.57 16.03
C ASP A 114 -7.49 -21.33 16.10
N LEU A 115 -8.56 -21.41 16.91
CA LEU A 115 -9.49 -20.29 17.08
C LEU A 115 -8.83 -19.10 17.79
N ALA A 116 -7.98 -19.35 18.79
CA ALA A 116 -7.21 -18.31 19.47
C ALA A 116 -6.30 -17.57 18.48
N TYR A 117 -5.66 -18.29 17.56
CA TYR A 117 -4.82 -17.70 16.52
C TYR A 117 -5.63 -16.79 15.58
N GLN A 118 -6.82 -17.21 15.17
CA GLN A 118 -7.70 -16.34 14.37
C GLN A 118 -8.09 -15.06 15.12
N TYR A 119 -8.47 -15.19 16.40
CA TYR A 119 -8.78 -14.04 17.24
C TYR A 119 -7.60 -13.07 17.37
N LEU A 120 -6.38 -13.62 17.56
CA LEU A 120 -5.14 -12.85 17.63
C LEU A 120 -4.92 -12.05 16.34
N CYS A 121 -5.00 -12.72 15.19
CA CYS A 121 -4.81 -12.10 13.88
C CYS A 121 -5.89 -11.07 13.55
N SER A 122 -7.11 -11.24 14.06
CA SER A 122 -8.21 -10.28 13.92
C SER A 122 -8.19 -9.13 14.94
N GLY A 123 -7.28 -9.12 15.91
CA GLY A 123 -7.19 -8.06 16.92
C GLY A 123 -8.12 -8.23 18.13
N TYR A 124 -8.88 -9.32 18.22
CA TYR A 124 -9.73 -9.63 19.37
C TYR A 124 -8.91 -10.28 20.50
N ILE A 125 -8.04 -9.49 21.12
CA ILE A 125 -6.99 -10.01 22.01
C ILE A 125 -7.54 -10.73 23.24
N ASP A 126 -8.58 -10.20 23.88
CA ASP A 126 -9.19 -10.85 25.05
C ASP A 126 -9.74 -12.25 24.72
N SER A 127 -10.36 -12.39 23.55
CA SER A 127 -10.83 -13.69 23.06
C SER A 127 -9.66 -14.63 22.75
N ALA A 128 -8.58 -14.13 22.15
CA ALA A 128 -7.39 -14.93 21.89
C ALA A 128 -6.78 -15.49 23.19
N LEU A 129 -6.57 -14.63 24.18
CA LEU A 129 -6.03 -15.02 25.49
C LEU A 129 -6.93 -16.05 26.18
N MET A 130 -8.25 -15.80 26.23
CA MET A 130 -9.21 -16.75 26.79
C MET A 130 -9.08 -18.13 26.14
N HIS A 131 -9.04 -18.21 24.81
CA HIS A 131 -8.94 -19.50 24.11
C HIS A 131 -7.58 -20.17 24.30
N TYR A 132 -6.47 -19.43 24.38
CA TYR A 132 -5.16 -20.00 24.72
C TYR A 132 -5.10 -20.55 26.15
N ASP A 133 -5.82 -19.93 27.09
CA ASP A 133 -5.89 -20.37 28.49
C ASP A 133 -6.82 -21.57 28.69
N LEU A 134 -7.78 -21.80 27.78
CA LEU A 134 -8.63 -22.99 27.77
C LEU A 134 -7.89 -24.27 27.32
N VAL A 135 -6.71 -24.14 26.70
CA VAL A 135 -5.87 -25.29 26.36
C VAL A 135 -5.09 -25.75 27.60
N PRO A 136 -5.24 -27.02 28.05
CA PRO A 136 -4.57 -27.53 29.23
C PRO A 136 -3.05 -27.45 29.13
N GLN A 137 -2.38 -27.20 30.25
CA GLN A 137 -0.94 -27.05 30.28
C GLN A 137 -0.19 -28.29 29.76
N GLN A 138 -0.67 -29.49 30.09
CA GLN A 138 -0.09 -30.74 29.59
C GLN A 138 -0.14 -30.84 28.05
N MET A 139 -1.21 -30.34 27.41
CA MET A 139 -1.33 -30.35 25.96
C MET A 139 -0.35 -29.37 25.32
N TRP A 140 -0.21 -28.18 25.90
CA TRP A 140 0.83 -27.23 25.50
C TRP A 140 2.23 -27.82 25.64
N ASP A 141 2.50 -28.54 26.73
CA ASP A 141 3.80 -29.14 26.95
C ASP A 141 4.11 -30.24 25.95
N ASN A 142 3.14 -31.12 25.66
CA ASN A 142 3.27 -32.15 24.63
C ASN A 142 3.48 -31.55 23.23
N ALA A 143 2.66 -30.56 22.85
CA ALA A 143 2.77 -29.89 21.56
C ALA A 143 4.11 -29.15 21.41
N PHE A 144 4.53 -28.46 22.47
CA PHE A 144 5.83 -27.80 22.53
C PHE A 144 6.99 -28.78 22.32
N MET A 145 6.94 -29.99 22.89
CA MET A 145 7.98 -31.00 22.65
C MET A 145 8.02 -31.48 21.20
N SER A 146 6.89 -31.44 20.49
CA SER A 146 6.84 -31.84 19.08
C SER A 146 7.41 -30.77 18.15
N ASP A 147 7.08 -29.50 18.37
CA ASP A 147 7.63 -28.35 17.64
C ASP A 147 7.64 -27.10 18.55
N PRO A 148 8.78 -26.82 19.22
CA PRO A 148 8.92 -25.65 20.08
C PRO A 148 8.76 -24.31 19.36
N HIS A 149 9.03 -24.25 18.05
CA HIS A 149 8.96 -23.01 17.27
C HIS A 149 7.53 -22.64 16.89
N HIS A 150 6.66 -23.65 16.82
CA HIS A 150 5.24 -23.51 16.51
C HIS A 150 4.36 -23.52 17.76
N TYR A 151 4.65 -24.33 18.78
CA TYR A 151 3.77 -24.53 19.94
C TYR A 151 4.30 -23.93 21.25
N ASP A 152 4.88 -22.73 21.19
CA ASP A 152 5.26 -21.98 22.38
C ASP A 152 4.11 -21.11 22.90
N LYS A 153 3.40 -21.62 23.92
CA LYS A 153 2.32 -20.89 24.60
C LYS A 153 2.71 -19.47 24.99
N PHE A 154 3.88 -19.32 25.60
CA PHE A 154 4.31 -18.05 26.15
C PHE A 154 4.61 -17.05 25.04
N MET A 155 5.11 -17.51 23.89
CA MET A 155 5.26 -16.68 22.70
C MET A 155 3.91 -16.11 22.22
N TYR A 156 2.87 -16.93 22.14
CA TYR A 156 1.55 -16.44 21.70
C TYR A 156 0.89 -15.50 22.71
N GLN A 157 0.99 -15.79 24.01
CA GLN A 157 0.50 -14.89 25.06
C GLN A 157 1.27 -13.57 25.06
N ALA A 158 2.59 -13.60 24.84
CA ALA A 158 3.38 -12.39 24.70
C ALA A 158 2.94 -11.55 23.50
N LEU A 159 2.73 -12.19 22.34
CA LEU A 159 2.26 -11.51 21.13
C LEU A 159 0.85 -10.92 21.29
N CYS A 160 -0.05 -11.61 22.00
CA CYS A 160 -1.35 -11.07 22.37
C CYS A 160 -1.19 -9.74 23.14
N HIS A 161 -0.40 -9.75 24.21
CA HIS A 161 -0.19 -8.57 25.05
C HIS A 161 0.56 -7.44 24.34
N LEU A 162 1.49 -7.77 23.44
CA LEU A 162 2.16 -6.78 22.60
C LEU A 162 1.14 -6.07 21.71
N ARG A 163 0.27 -6.83 21.02
CA ARG A 163 -0.79 -6.28 20.17
C ARG A 163 -1.83 -5.48 20.96
N ASP A 164 -2.13 -5.87 22.19
CA ASP A 164 -3.00 -5.08 23.08
C ASP A 164 -2.36 -3.74 23.43
N GLY A 165 -1.07 -3.73 23.79
CA GLY A 165 -0.30 -2.52 24.03
C GLY A 165 -0.26 -1.60 22.81
N GLU A 166 0.06 -2.14 21.63
CA GLU A 166 0.08 -1.36 20.40
C GLU A 166 -1.31 -0.81 20.03
N GLN A 167 -2.36 -1.62 20.11
CA GLN A 167 -3.71 -1.18 19.75
C GLN A 167 -4.21 -0.06 20.65
N ARG A 168 -4.09 -0.20 21.97
CA ARG A 168 -4.55 0.84 22.91
C ARG A 168 -3.74 2.12 22.79
N ASN A 169 -2.42 2.03 22.67
CA ASN A 169 -1.60 3.24 22.50
C ASN A 169 -1.86 3.90 21.14
N CYS A 170 -2.14 3.12 20.09
CA CYS A 170 -2.54 3.66 18.79
C CYS A 170 -3.95 4.27 18.78
N GLN A 171 -4.86 3.83 19.64
CA GLN A 171 -6.22 4.37 19.69
C GLN A 171 -6.34 5.56 20.64
N ASP A 172 -5.77 5.42 21.84
CA ASP A 172 -5.99 6.36 22.94
C ASP A 172 -4.86 7.41 23.07
N ASN A 173 -3.66 7.10 22.55
CA ASN A 173 -2.44 7.88 22.81
C ASN A 173 -1.60 8.14 21.53
N HIS A 174 -2.23 8.05 20.35
CA HIS A 174 -1.53 8.24 19.08
C HIS A 174 -1.05 9.67 18.89
N ASN A 175 0.13 9.80 18.28
CA ASN A 175 0.71 11.06 17.85
C ASN A 175 1.49 10.88 16.54
N GLU A 176 1.92 11.99 15.95
CA GLU A 176 2.64 12.06 14.68
C GLU A 176 3.98 11.31 14.66
N PHE A 177 4.51 10.91 15.82
CA PHE A 177 5.74 10.13 15.93
C PHE A 177 5.49 8.62 16.11
N SER A 178 4.25 8.21 16.34
CA SER A 178 3.88 6.81 16.54
C SER A 178 4.16 5.98 15.29
N CYS A 179 4.63 4.74 15.48
CA CYS A 179 4.88 3.78 14.40
C CYS A 179 5.95 4.21 13.36
N ILE A 180 6.78 5.22 13.67
CA ILE A 180 7.91 5.63 12.83
C ILE A 180 9.22 5.16 13.47
N MET A 181 10.00 4.38 12.72
CA MET A 181 11.29 3.86 13.18
C MET A 181 12.44 4.71 12.65
N PRO A 182 13.46 5.03 13.48
CA PRO A 182 13.58 4.71 14.91
C PRO A 182 12.60 5.51 15.80
N LEU A 183 12.10 4.87 16.86
CA LEU A 183 11.14 5.50 17.78
C LEU A 183 11.75 6.71 18.50
N SER A 184 11.06 7.85 18.43
CA SER A 184 11.34 9.02 19.26
C SER A 184 10.68 8.87 20.64
N LYS A 185 11.10 9.67 21.64
CA LYS A 185 10.51 9.61 22.99
C LYS A 185 8.98 9.77 23.01
N PRO A 186 8.37 10.68 22.22
CA PRO A 186 6.91 10.77 22.10
C PRO A 186 6.22 9.51 21.59
N ALA A 187 6.92 8.65 20.85
CA ALA A 187 6.37 7.41 20.30
C ALA A 187 6.31 6.26 21.34
N PHE A 188 6.85 6.46 22.55
CA PHE A 188 6.83 5.43 23.58
C PHE A 188 5.43 5.25 24.16
N HIS A 189 5.04 4.00 24.43
CA HIS A 189 3.75 3.68 25.05
C HIS A 189 3.54 4.45 26.36
N ILE A 190 2.41 5.14 26.45
CA ILE A 190 1.91 5.79 27.66
C ILE A 190 1.26 4.73 28.55
N ASP A 191 0.29 3.95 28.03
CA ASP A 191 -0.21 2.76 28.70
C ASP A 191 0.77 1.60 28.49
N LYS A 192 1.59 1.34 29.51
CA LYS A 192 2.60 0.28 29.50
C LYS A 192 2.07 -1.08 29.92
N LYS A 193 0.77 -1.24 30.23
CA LYS A 193 0.22 -2.51 30.74
C LYS A 193 0.43 -3.64 29.74
N GLY A 194 0.09 -3.43 28.47
CA GLY A 194 0.26 -4.41 27.40
C GLY A 194 1.73 -4.76 27.16
N SER A 195 2.58 -3.76 26.92
CA SER A 195 4.02 -3.97 26.66
C SER A 195 4.76 -4.60 27.85
N SER A 196 4.46 -4.20 29.09
CA SER A 196 5.05 -4.81 30.28
C SER A 196 4.67 -6.29 30.41
N LYS A 197 3.41 -6.63 30.10
CA LYS A 197 2.94 -8.02 30.14
C LYS A 197 3.53 -8.85 29.01
N ALA A 198 3.70 -8.27 27.83
CA ALA A 198 4.39 -8.91 26.71
C ALA A 198 5.84 -9.28 27.10
N ILE A 199 6.59 -8.35 27.68
CA ILE A 199 7.96 -8.58 28.17
C ILE A 199 8.02 -9.74 29.18
N GLU A 200 7.06 -9.81 30.10
CA GLU A 200 6.98 -10.91 31.07
C GLU A 200 6.87 -12.28 30.37
N TYR A 201 5.97 -12.39 29.39
CA TYR A 201 5.75 -13.65 28.67
C TYR A 201 6.88 -13.98 27.69
N TYR A 202 7.48 -13.00 27.01
CA TYR A 202 8.68 -13.25 26.19
C TYR A 202 9.84 -13.77 27.05
N LYS A 203 10.04 -13.25 28.27
CA LYS A 203 11.01 -13.80 29.21
C LYS A 203 10.71 -15.24 29.61
N ARG A 204 9.43 -15.61 29.79
CA ARG A 204 9.03 -17.01 30.06
C ARG A 204 9.30 -17.91 28.86
N SER A 205 8.98 -17.45 27.65
CA SER A 205 9.29 -18.13 26.39
C SER A 205 10.80 -18.36 26.25
N LEU A 206 11.63 -17.33 26.41
CA LEU A 206 13.09 -17.44 26.31
C LEU A 206 13.72 -18.30 27.42
N LYS A 207 13.15 -18.28 28.63
CA LYS A 207 13.58 -19.19 29.70
C LYS A 207 13.28 -20.66 29.35
N ARG A 208 12.15 -20.92 28.71
CA ARG A 208 11.73 -22.26 28.26
C ARG A 208 12.49 -22.71 27.01
N PHE A 209 12.72 -21.80 26.06
CA PHE A 209 13.40 -22.05 24.80
C PHE A 209 14.34 -20.88 24.44
N PRO A 210 15.60 -20.91 24.90
CA PRO A 210 16.55 -19.82 24.69
C PRO A 210 16.85 -19.50 23.22
N ASN A 211 16.66 -20.47 22.32
CA ASN A 211 16.84 -20.34 20.87
C ASN A 211 15.56 -19.92 20.13
N ASN A 212 14.50 -19.52 20.84
CA ASN A 212 13.34 -18.91 20.21
C ASN A 212 13.70 -17.52 19.67
N HIS A 213 14.16 -17.46 18.43
CA HIS A 213 14.52 -16.20 17.79
C HIS A 213 13.32 -15.25 17.65
N LYS A 214 12.10 -15.77 17.53
CA LYS A 214 10.89 -14.93 17.49
C LYS A 214 10.75 -14.17 18.81
N ALA A 215 10.85 -14.86 19.94
CA ALA A 215 10.77 -14.24 21.27
C ALA A 215 11.99 -13.39 21.65
N ARG A 216 13.13 -13.54 20.95
CA ARG A 216 14.34 -12.75 21.20
C ARG A 216 14.26 -11.35 20.60
N TRP A 217 13.62 -11.24 19.43
CA TRP A 217 13.59 -10.01 18.64
C TRP A 217 12.27 -9.23 18.75
N PHE A 218 11.22 -9.85 19.29
CA PHE A 218 9.99 -9.19 19.73
C PHE A 218 10.03 -8.89 21.23
#